data_AF-A0A5C6AFW2-F1
#
_entry.id   AF-A0A5C6AFW2-F1
#
_cell.length_a   1.000
_cell.length_b   1.000
_cell.length_c   1.000
_cell.angle_alpha   90.00
_cell.angle_beta   90.00
_cell.angle_gamma   90.00
#
_symmetry.space_group_name_H-M   'P 1'
#
loop_
_entity.id
_entity.type
_entity.pdbx_description
1 polymer ?
#
loop_
_entity_poly.entity_id
_entity_poly.type
_entity_poly.pdbx_seq_one_letter_code
_entity_poly.pdbx_strand_id
1 'polypeptide(L)'
;MAKPLIPTALIVTALLGLIAYSKWNPPPQRASGLVQADEIRLGSRVGGRVARVHVQEGEEVSSGTVLIELEPYDLLEREKQLELELAVRQAEYERFQVGFRAEEIAQAQAKLAQLQARLDLLKAGPREQEVKAAQGRVDVAQAERKLAEEGFQRMSKLAKSNATSLQELDKARESLEAAKAAFSVRQQELELLEAGTREEELREAAARVEEASQAVALMQNGYRREEIQQAKASRDAAKAALDAIGKQTAELVIKSPANGTIEALDLQPGDMVPPNAPVVSLLDRTQFWIRAYVPQNQPRLQIGQSVPISIDGYPDEVFVGTITFIARHAEFTPSNVQTPEERSKQVCRIKVALNDDDEQRLRPGMMVDLWLDQLGDEK
;
A
#
# COMPACT_ATOMS: atom_id res chain seq x y z
N MET A 1 44.76 -96.17 41.92
CA MET A 1 43.32 -95.84 42.01
C MET A 1 43.12 -94.43 41.44
N ALA A 2 42.72 -94.34 40.16
CA ALA A 2 42.51 -93.09 39.45
C ALA A 2 41.06 -92.59 39.66
N LYS A 3 40.89 -91.37 40.17
CA LYS A 3 39.58 -90.72 40.37
C LYS A 3 39.19 -89.93 39.10
N PRO A 4 37.91 -89.96 38.67
CA PRO A 4 37.48 -89.39 37.39
C PRO A 4 37.32 -87.87 37.50
N LEU A 5 38.31 -87.12 37.01
CA LEU A 5 38.31 -85.64 36.90
C LEU A 5 37.61 -85.11 35.63
N ILE A 6 36.98 -86.00 34.85
CA ILE A 6 36.40 -85.70 33.53
C ILE A 6 35.07 -84.91 33.60
N PRO A 7 34.12 -85.16 34.53
CA PRO A 7 32.83 -84.45 34.50
C PRO A 7 32.92 -82.98 34.95
N THR A 8 33.89 -82.63 35.80
CA THR A 8 34.09 -81.24 36.26
C THR A 8 34.70 -80.36 35.18
N ALA A 9 35.63 -80.89 34.37
CA ALA A 9 36.22 -80.16 33.25
C ALA A 9 35.18 -79.82 32.18
N LEU A 10 34.24 -80.72 31.91
CA LEU A 10 33.21 -80.56 30.88
C LEU A 10 32.17 -79.49 31.26
N ILE A 11 31.81 -79.42 32.55
CA ILE A 11 30.94 -78.37 33.10
C ILE A 11 31.63 -77.01 33.03
N VAL A 12 32.92 -76.93 33.36
CA VAL A 12 33.69 -75.67 33.28
C VAL A 12 33.83 -75.19 31.84
N THR A 13 34.06 -76.08 30.87
CA THR A 13 34.08 -75.71 29.44
C THR A 13 32.70 -75.32 28.91
N ALA A 14 31.63 -75.95 29.38
CA ALA A 14 30.27 -75.56 29.02
C ALA A 14 29.90 -74.19 29.62
N LEU A 15 30.29 -73.93 30.88
CA LEU A 15 30.12 -72.63 31.51
C LEU A 15 30.93 -71.55 30.79
N LEU A 16 32.19 -71.83 30.47
CA LEU A 16 33.05 -70.92 29.71
C LEU A 16 32.52 -70.68 28.30
N GLY A 17 31.98 -71.71 27.64
CA GLY A 17 31.33 -71.59 26.34
C GLY A 17 30.05 -70.78 26.39
N LEU A 18 29.25 -70.91 27.46
CA LEU A 18 28.01 -70.17 27.65
C LEU A 18 28.27 -68.71 28.05
N ILE A 19 29.33 -68.45 28.84
CA ILE A 19 29.83 -67.11 29.13
C ILE A 19 30.44 -66.46 27.87
N ALA A 20 31.19 -67.22 27.07
CA ALA A 20 31.73 -66.74 25.81
C ALA A 20 30.62 -66.44 24.79
N TYR A 21 29.61 -67.31 24.68
CA TYR A 21 28.44 -67.11 23.83
C TYR A 21 27.60 -65.92 24.28
N SER A 22 27.37 -65.78 25.59
CA SER A 22 26.70 -64.62 26.19
C SER A 22 27.48 -63.32 25.99
N LYS A 23 28.82 -63.38 25.91
CA LYS A 23 29.65 -62.22 25.55
C LYS A 23 29.70 -61.96 24.05
N TRP A 24 29.42 -62.96 23.21
CA TRP A 24 29.46 -62.84 21.76
C TRP A 24 28.15 -62.29 21.17
N ASN A 25 27.02 -62.60 21.81
CA ASN A 25 25.71 -62.03 21.46
C ASN A 25 25.26 -61.07 22.56
N PRO A 26 25.68 -59.79 22.51
CA PRO A 26 25.08 -58.77 23.37
C PRO A 26 23.57 -58.71 23.11
N PRO A 27 22.75 -58.45 24.14
CA PRO A 27 21.31 -58.26 23.95
C PRO A 27 21.07 -57.12 22.96
N PRO A 28 20.07 -57.22 22.07
CA PRO A 28 19.78 -56.21 21.07
C PRO A 28 19.56 -54.85 21.74
N GLN A 29 20.27 -53.84 21.25
CA GLN A 29 20.24 -52.51 21.85
C GLN A 29 18.91 -51.83 21.55
N ARG A 30 18.18 -51.51 22.62
CA ARG A 30 16.94 -50.76 22.55
C ARG A 30 17.04 -49.43 23.27
N ALA A 31 16.42 -48.41 22.71
CA ALA A 31 16.19 -47.13 23.36
C ALA A 31 14.70 -46.83 23.36
N SER A 32 14.15 -46.53 24.54
CA SER A 32 12.74 -46.15 24.62
C SER A 32 12.58 -44.67 24.25
N GLY A 33 11.57 -44.40 23.44
CA GLY A 33 11.19 -43.08 22.96
C GLY A 33 9.70 -42.82 23.15
N LEU A 34 9.34 -41.56 22.94
CA LEU A 34 7.97 -41.09 22.98
C LEU A 34 7.63 -40.50 21.60
N VAL A 35 6.51 -40.92 21.02
CA VAL A 35 5.96 -40.24 19.84
C VAL A 35 5.48 -38.85 20.26
N GLN A 36 6.02 -37.82 19.63
CA GLN A 36 5.61 -36.43 19.78
C GLN A 36 5.07 -35.93 18.44
N ALA A 37 4.17 -34.96 18.52
CA ALA A 37 3.72 -34.17 17.41
C ALA A 37 4.11 -32.72 17.66
N ASP A 38 4.17 -31.94 16.60
CA ASP A 38 4.43 -30.51 16.73
C ASP A 38 3.18 -29.79 17.25
N GLU A 39 3.35 -29.07 18.35
CA GLU A 39 2.31 -28.28 19.01
C GLU A 39 2.32 -26.87 18.43
N ILE A 40 1.22 -26.47 17.78
CA ILE A 40 1.01 -25.13 17.24
C ILE A 40 0.11 -24.36 18.19
N ARG A 41 0.66 -23.33 18.84
CA ARG A 41 -0.09 -22.44 19.73
C ARG A 41 -0.68 -21.28 18.94
N LEU A 42 -1.99 -21.26 18.82
CA LEU A 42 -2.73 -20.25 18.09
C LEU A 42 -3.20 -19.15 19.04
N GLY A 43 -3.09 -17.90 18.59
CA GLY A 43 -3.44 -16.70 19.32
C GLY A 43 -3.95 -15.61 18.38
N SER A 44 -4.68 -14.63 18.90
CA SER A 44 -5.02 -13.42 18.15
C SER A 44 -4.01 -12.32 18.46
N ARG A 45 -3.55 -11.60 17.43
CA ARG A 45 -2.67 -10.43 17.62
C ARG A 45 -3.38 -9.23 18.25
N VAL A 46 -4.70 -9.18 18.15
CA VAL A 46 -5.52 -8.04 18.62
C VAL A 46 -6.11 -8.32 20.00
N GLY A 47 -6.42 -9.58 20.31
CA GLY A 47 -7.14 -9.93 21.55
C GLY A 47 -8.57 -9.37 21.56
N GLY A 48 -9.36 -9.72 22.57
CA GLY A 48 -10.76 -9.30 22.64
C GLY A 48 -11.62 -10.20 23.51
N ARG A 49 -12.92 -9.89 23.57
CA ARG A 49 -13.91 -10.77 24.20
C ARG A 49 -14.25 -11.90 23.25
N VAL A 50 -14.33 -13.13 23.76
CA VAL A 50 -14.77 -14.30 22.98
C VAL A 50 -16.27 -14.17 22.69
N ALA A 51 -16.63 -14.04 21.41
CA ALA A 51 -18.02 -14.02 20.97
C ALA A 51 -18.56 -15.46 20.88
N ARG A 52 -17.81 -16.33 20.20
CA ARG A 52 -18.17 -17.74 19.98
C ARG A 52 -16.93 -18.62 19.88
N VAL A 53 -17.10 -19.84 20.36
CA VAL A 53 -16.16 -20.96 20.20
C VAL A 53 -16.86 -22.01 19.35
N HIS A 54 -16.26 -22.37 18.21
CA HIS A 54 -16.88 -23.25 17.20
C HIS A 54 -16.46 -24.72 17.31
N VAL A 55 -15.49 -25.01 18.14
CA VAL A 55 -14.80 -26.30 18.21
C VAL A 55 -14.62 -26.75 19.65
N GLN A 56 -14.40 -28.03 19.88
CA GLN A 56 -14.18 -28.62 21.20
C GLN A 56 -12.82 -29.31 21.31
N GLU A 57 -12.36 -29.52 22.54
CA GLU A 57 -11.15 -30.31 22.80
C GLU A 57 -11.29 -31.73 22.25
N GLY A 58 -10.23 -32.22 21.61
CA GLY A 58 -10.20 -33.52 20.94
C GLY A 58 -10.84 -33.56 19.55
N GLU A 59 -11.43 -32.46 19.08
CA GLU A 59 -12.01 -32.37 17.73
C GLU A 59 -10.93 -32.26 16.65
N GLU A 60 -11.17 -32.92 15.51
CA GLU A 60 -10.30 -32.85 14.33
C GLU A 60 -10.70 -31.66 13.45
N VAL A 61 -9.73 -30.81 13.11
CA VAL A 61 -9.93 -29.61 12.31
C VAL A 61 -9.05 -29.62 11.07
N SER A 62 -9.58 -29.07 9.98
CA SER A 62 -8.84 -28.84 8.74
C SER A 62 -8.20 -27.44 8.74
N SER A 63 -7.19 -27.25 7.89
CA SER A 63 -6.62 -25.94 7.62
C SER A 63 -7.70 -24.97 7.13
N GLY A 64 -7.72 -23.76 7.68
CA GLY A 64 -8.69 -22.70 7.40
C GLY A 64 -9.98 -22.75 8.21
N THR A 65 -10.25 -23.84 8.96
CA THR A 65 -11.43 -23.94 9.83
C THR A 65 -11.41 -22.84 10.90
N VAL A 66 -12.54 -22.17 11.09
CA VAL A 66 -12.72 -21.15 12.12
C VAL A 66 -12.85 -21.83 13.47
N LEU A 67 -11.99 -21.45 14.42
CA LEU A 67 -11.96 -22.03 15.77
C LEU A 67 -12.68 -21.12 16.76
N ILE A 68 -12.33 -19.83 16.75
CA ILE A 68 -12.83 -18.83 17.69
C ILE A 68 -13.16 -17.54 16.94
N GLU A 69 -14.28 -16.92 17.29
CA GLU A 69 -14.64 -15.57 16.89
C GLU A 69 -14.58 -14.64 18.11
N LEU A 70 -13.82 -13.56 17.98
CA LEU A 70 -13.77 -12.46 18.94
C LEU A 70 -14.80 -11.40 18.58
N GLU A 71 -15.33 -10.72 19.59
CA GLU A 71 -16.25 -9.60 19.37
C GLU A 71 -15.52 -8.46 18.67
N PRO A 72 -16.05 -7.98 17.52
CA PRO A 72 -15.60 -6.73 16.95
C PRO A 72 -16.07 -5.62 17.90
N TYR A 73 -15.14 -5.06 18.66
CA TYR A 73 -15.37 -3.85 19.45
C TYR A 73 -15.55 -2.65 18.47
N ASP A 74 -14.85 -1.55 18.68
CA ASP A 74 -14.92 -0.37 17.80
C ASP A 74 -14.21 -0.53 16.44
N LEU A 75 -13.74 -1.73 16.10
CA LEU A 75 -12.96 -2.00 14.89
C LEU A 75 -13.81 -1.87 13.62
N LEU A 76 -15.06 -2.31 13.64
CA LEU A 76 -15.95 -2.20 12.48
C LEU A 76 -16.33 -0.75 12.21
N GLU A 77 -16.57 0.04 13.26
CA GLU A 77 -16.84 1.47 13.14
C GLU A 77 -15.62 2.22 12.61
N ARG A 78 -14.41 1.88 13.10
CA ARG A 78 -13.15 2.45 12.59
C ARG A 78 -12.88 2.07 11.15
N GLU A 79 -13.13 0.82 10.77
CA GLU A 79 -13.01 0.35 9.38
C GLU A 79 -13.92 1.15 8.46
N LYS A 80 -15.19 1.32 8.84
CA LYS A 80 -16.15 2.13 8.10
C LYS A 80 -15.73 3.61 8.03
N GLN A 81 -15.15 4.17 9.08
CA GLN A 81 -14.62 5.54 9.05
C GLN A 81 -13.48 5.69 8.04
N LEU A 82 -12.55 4.73 8.01
CA LEU A 82 -11.43 4.73 7.06
C LEU A 82 -11.88 4.46 5.62
N GLU A 83 -12.92 3.65 5.42
CA GLU A 83 -13.54 3.44 4.11
C GLU A 83 -14.11 4.74 3.56
N LEU A 84 -14.84 5.50 4.40
CA LEU A 84 -15.37 6.81 4.02
C LEU A 84 -14.24 7.82 3.75
N GLU A 85 -13.17 7.79 4.54
CA GLU A 85 -12.00 8.64 4.29
C GLU A 85 -11.34 8.30 2.94
N LEU A 86 -11.15 7.01 2.64
CA LEU A 86 -10.64 6.57 1.35
C LEU A 86 -11.53 7.07 0.19
N ALA A 87 -12.85 6.97 0.34
CA ALA A 87 -13.80 7.44 -0.68
C ALA A 87 -13.64 8.96 -0.94
N VAL A 88 -13.47 9.77 0.11
CA VAL A 88 -13.20 11.22 -0.03
C VAL A 88 -11.88 11.48 -0.75
N ARG A 89 -10.80 10.80 -0.37
CA ARG A 89 -9.48 10.96 -1.01
C ARG A 89 -9.48 10.47 -2.46
N GLN A 90 -10.23 9.42 -2.75
CA GLN A 90 -10.39 8.90 -4.09
C GLN A 90 -11.15 9.89 -4.99
N ALA A 91 -12.25 10.46 -4.50
CA ALA A 91 -12.98 11.51 -5.22
C ALA A 91 -12.10 12.75 -5.50
N GLU A 92 -11.25 13.13 -4.54
CA GLU A 92 -10.29 14.23 -4.72
C GLU A 92 -9.25 13.90 -5.81
N TYR A 93 -8.68 12.69 -5.79
CA TYR A 93 -7.74 12.22 -6.81
C TYR A 93 -8.38 12.16 -8.21
N GLU A 94 -9.61 11.67 -8.31
CA GLU A 94 -10.37 11.62 -9.57
C GLU A 94 -10.66 13.02 -10.10
N ARG A 95 -11.02 13.97 -9.21
CA ARG A 95 -11.19 15.39 -9.59
C ARG A 95 -9.90 15.96 -10.21
N PHE A 96 -8.74 15.64 -9.63
CA PHE A 96 -7.46 16.09 -10.17
C PHE A 96 -7.08 15.40 -11.50
N GLN A 97 -7.49 14.15 -11.72
CA GLN A 97 -7.27 13.46 -13.00
C GLN A 97 -8.15 13.99 -14.13
N VAL A 98 -9.44 14.20 -13.86
CA VAL A 98 -10.40 14.69 -14.86
C VAL A 98 -10.11 16.15 -15.21
N GLY A 99 -9.60 16.93 -14.26
CA GLY A 99 -9.26 18.33 -14.46
C GLY A 99 -10.46 19.25 -14.27
N PHE A 100 -10.44 20.38 -14.97
CA PHE A 100 -11.51 21.38 -14.90
C PHE A 100 -12.75 20.91 -15.65
N ARG A 101 -13.92 21.35 -15.18
CA ARG A 101 -15.19 20.98 -15.80
C ARG A 101 -15.37 21.70 -17.14
N ALA A 102 -16.14 21.10 -18.05
CA ALA A 102 -16.43 21.69 -19.35
C ALA A 102 -17.11 23.07 -19.22
N GLU A 103 -17.96 23.25 -18.22
CA GLU A 103 -18.65 24.51 -17.93
C GLU A 103 -17.68 25.61 -17.47
N GLU A 104 -16.66 25.26 -16.69
CA GLU A 104 -15.62 26.19 -16.23
C GLU A 104 -14.75 26.65 -17.41
N ILE A 105 -14.35 25.71 -18.27
CA ILE A 105 -13.58 26.01 -19.49
C ILE A 105 -14.42 26.86 -20.45
N ALA A 106 -15.70 26.55 -20.63
CA ALA A 106 -16.61 27.31 -21.48
C ALA A 106 -16.80 28.75 -20.97
N GLN A 107 -16.90 28.96 -19.65
CA GLN A 107 -16.97 30.28 -19.05
C GLN A 107 -15.68 31.10 -19.33
N ALA A 108 -14.51 30.48 -19.19
CA ALA A 108 -13.24 31.13 -19.50
C ALA A 108 -13.11 31.47 -20.99
N GLN A 109 -13.55 30.56 -21.88
CA GLN A 109 -13.60 30.79 -23.32
C GLN A 109 -14.57 31.92 -23.70
N ALA A 110 -15.74 32.00 -23.07
CA ALA A 110 -16.69 33.08 -23.28
C ALA A 110 -16.09 34.43 -22.88
N LYS A 111 -15.31 34.48 -21.79
CA LYS A 111 -14.61 35.69 -21.36
C LYS A 111 -13.49 36.08 -22.33
N LEU A 112 -12.73 35.11 -22.85
CA LEU A 112 -11.77 35.36 -23.92
C LEU A 112 -12.45 35.94 -25.17
N ALA A 113 -13.55 35.35 -25.62
CA ALA A 113 -14.31 35.81 -26.77
C ALA A 113 -14.85 37.24 -26.58
N GLN A 114 -15.32 37.58 -25.37
CA GLN A 114 -15.73 38.95 -25.02
C GLN A 114 -14.58 39.95 -25.16
N LEU A 115 -13.38 39.59 -24.67
CA LEU A 115 -12.20 40.46 -24.75
C LEU A 115 -11.67 40.59 -26.19
N GLN A 116 -11.73 39.51 -26.97
CA GLN A 116 -11.40 39.51 -28.40
C GLN A 116 -12.34 40.45 -29.17
N ALA A 117 -13.66 40.32 -28.97
CA ALA A 117 -14.64 41.21 -29.58
C ALA A 117 -14.41 42.69 -29.21
N ARG A 118 -13.98 42.97 -27.97
CA ARG A 118 -13.60 44.33 -27.56
C ARG A 118 -12.35 44.82 -28.27
N LEU A 119 -11.32 43.99 -28.42
CA LEU A 119 -10.12 44.33 -29.17
C LEU A 119 -10.44 44.58 -30.65
N ASP A 120 -11.31 43.76 -31.25
CA ASP A 120 -11.71 43.91 -32.65
C ASP A 120 -12.50 45.20 -32.87
N LEU A 121 -13.36 45.58 -31.91
CA LEU A 121 -14.05 46.87 -31.93
C LEU A 121 -13.05 48.04 -31.86
N LEU A 122 -12.04 47.95 -30.99
CA LEU A 122 -11.00 48.98 -30.88
C LEU A 122 -10.13 49.05 -32.13
N LYS A 123 -9.85 47.92 -32.80
CA LYS A 123 -9.13 47.89 -34.08
C LYS A 123 -9.95 48.47 -35.23
N ALA A 124 -11.26 48.26 -35.23
CA ALA A 124 -12.16 48.81 -36.24
C ALA A 124 -12.25 50.34 -36.16
N GLY A 125 -12.07 50.91 -34.97
CA GLY A 125 -12.03 52.36 -34.77
C GLY A 125 -13.37 53.06 -35.06
N PRO A 126 -13.34 54.37 -35.38
CA PRO A 126 -14.53 55.14 -35.72
C PRO A 126 -15.20 54.62 -36.98
N ARG A 127 -16.52 54.73 -37.02
CA ARG A 127 -17.28 54.25 -38.19
C ARG A 127 -17.05 55.17 -39.38
N GLU A 128 -17.07 54.63 -40.60
CA GLU A 128 -16.96 55.45 -41.81
C GLU A 128 -18.00 56.58 -41.87
N GLN A 129 -19.22 56.35 -41.36
CA GLN A 129 -20.27 57.36 -41.31
C GLN A 129 -19.92 58.52 -40.37
N GLU A 130 -19.19 58.26 -39.28
CA GLU A 130 -18.73 59.28 -38.33
C GLU A 130 -17.64 60.14 -38.97
N VAL A 131 -16.67 59.51 -39.64
CA VAL A 131 -15.62 60.22 -40.39
C VAL A 131 -16.21 61.08 -41.50
N LYS A 132 -17.15 60.54 -42.31
CA LYS A 132 -17.83 61.32 -43.36
C LYS A 132 -18.63 62.50 -42.80
N ALA A 133 -19.29 62.32 -41.66
CA ALA A 133 -20.00 63.43 -41.01
C ALA A 133 -19.05 64.52 -40.50
N ALA A 134 -17.88 64.13 -39.97
CA ALA A 134 -16.84 65.08 -39.57
C ALA A 134 -16.24 65.81 -40.79
N GLN A 135 -15.98 65.09 -41.89
CA GLN A 135 -15.54 65.68 -43.16
C GLN A 135 -16.51 66.76 -43.63
N GLY A 136 -17.81 66.47 -43.64
CA GLY A 136 -18.83 67.45 -44.03
C GLY A 136 -18.85 68.70 -43.14
N ARG A 137 -18.53 68.58 -41.84
CA ARG A 137 -18.40 69.74 -40.93
C ARG A 137 -17.15 70.57 -41.26
N VAL A 138 -16.05 69.92 -41.63
CA VAL A 138 -14.83 70.60 -42.10
C VAL A 138 -15.12 71.35 -43.39
N ASP A 139 -15.83 70.73 -44.34
CA ASP A 139 -16.19 71.35 -45.62
C ASP A 139 -17.04 72.62 -45.44
N VAL A 140 -18.03 72.58 -44.53
CA VAL A 140 -18.84 73.75 -44.17
C VAL A 140 -17.97 74.85 -43.52
N ALA A 141 -17.14 74.50 -42.54
CA ALA A 141 -16.27 75.47 -41.89
C ALA A 141 -15.22 76.06 -42.86
N GLN A 142 -14.76 75.30 -43.84
CA GLN A 142 -13.88 75.76 -44.89
C GLN A 142 -14.59 76.77 -45.80
N ALA A 143 -15.85 76.52 -46.16
CA ALA A 143 -16.66 77.44 -46.94
C ALA A 143 -16.90 78.76 -46.19
N GLU A 144 -17.21 78.70 -44.90
CA GLU A 144 -17.38 79.88 -44.03
C GLU A 144 -16.08 80.69 -43.91
N ARG A 145 -14.94 80.01 -43.70
CA ARG A 145 -13.62 80.66 -43.67
C ARG A 145 -13.33 81.39 -44.98
N LYS A 146 -13.60 80.74 -46.12
CA LYS A 146 -13.38 81.34 -47.45
C LYS A 146 -14.27 82.58 -47.66
N LEU A 147 -15.55 82.50 -47.26
CA LEU A 147 -16.47 83.63 -47.34
C LEU A 147 -15.99 84.82 -46.50
N ALA A 148 -15.57 84.57 -45.25
CA ALA A 148 -15.03 85.60 -44.36
C ALA A 148 -13.72 86.21 -44.90
N GLU A 149 -12.88 85.38 -45.54
CA GLU A 149 -11.62 85.83 -46.15
C GLU A 149 -11.85 86.76 -47.34
N GLU A 150 -12.75 86.37 -48.25
CA GLU A 150 -13.16 87.22 -49.37
C GLU A 150 -13.84 88.52 -48.88
N GLY A 151 -14.64 88.45 -47.83
CA GLY A 151 -15.26 89.60 -47.18
C GLY A 151 -14.23 90.58 -46.60
N PHE A 152 -13.26 90.07 -45.85
CA PHE A 152 -12.15 90.87 -45.31
C PHE A 152 -11.29 91.48 -46.43
N GLN A 153 -10.94 90.71 -47.47
CA GLN A 153 -10.18 91.22 -48.61
C GLN A 153 -10.90 92.37 -49.32
N ARG A 154 -12.22 92.24 -49.51
CA ARG A 154 -13.06 93.28 -50.11
C ARG A 154 -13.08 94.54 -49.24
N MET A 155 -13.30 94.38 -47.93
CA MET A 155 -13.33 95.49 -46.99
C MET A 155 -11.97 96.18 -46.86
N SER A 156 -10.88 95.41 -46.87
CA SER A 156 -9.51 95.94 -46.87
C SER A 156 -9.20 96.78 -48.11
N LYS A 157 -9.67 96.34 -49.29
CA LYS A 157 -9.55 97.13 -50.54
C LYS A 157 -10.32 98.45 -50.44
N LEU A 158 -11.55 98.42 -49.93
CA LEU A 158 -12.39 99.62 -49.76
C LEU A 158 -11.82 100.58 -48.71
N ALA A 159 -11.22 100.07 -47.63
CA ALA A 159 -10.57 100.86 -46.59
C ALA A 159 -9.35 101.62 -47.13
N LYS A 160 -8.55 100.98 -48.00
CA LYS A 160 -7.43 101.63 -48.70
C LYS A 160 -7.87 102.78 -49.61
N SER A 161 -9.10 102.72 -50.13
CA SER A 161 -9.71 103.80 -50.92
C SER A 161 -10.57 104.78 -50.10
N ASN A 162 -10.47 104.78 -48.76
CA ASN A 162 -11.27 105.62 -47.84
C ASN A 162 -12.80 105.49 -48.01
N ALA A 163 -13.29 104.34 -48.48
CA ALA A 163 -14.70 104.10 -48.80
C ALA A 163 -15.48 103.34 -47.71
N THR A 164 -14.88 103.06 -46.56
CA THR A 164 -15.48 102.33 -45.42
C THR A 164 -14.89 102.84 -44.09
N SER A 165 -15.53 102.49 -42.96
CA SER A 165 -15.06 102.85 -41.62
C SER A 165 -14.06 101.84 -41.04
N LEU A 166 -13.18 102.28 -40.14
CA LEU A 166 -12.26 101.38 -39.42
C LEU A 166 -13.02 100.29 -38.64
N GLN A 167 -14.16 100.64 -38.03
CA GLN A 167 -14.99 99.69 -37.29
C GLN A 167 -15.52 98.55 -38.17
N GLU A 168 -15.88 98.82 -39.43
CA GLU A 168 -16.31 97.79 -40.38
C GLU A 168 -15.19 96.86 -40.80
N LEU A 169 -13.97 97.39 -40.98
CA LEU A 169 -12.78 96.60 -41.26
C LEU A 169 -12.41 95.69 -40.08
N ASP A 170 -12.43 96.22 -38.86
CA ASP A 170 -12.14 95.47 -37.65
C ASP A 170 -13.16 94.35 -37.43
N LYS A 171 -14.45 94.61 -37.64
CA LYS A 171 -15.50 93.58 -37.60
C LYS A 171 -15.28 92.49 -38.65
N ALA A 172 -14.86 92.85 -39.87
CA ALA A 172 -14.53 91.87 -40.92
C ALA A 172 -13.30 91.04 -40.54
N ARG A 173 -12.28 91.67 -39.94
CA ARG A 173 -11.09 90.98 -39.43
C ARG A 173 -11.45 89.99 -38.33
N GLU A 174 -12.23 90.41 -37.34
CA GLU A 174 -12.72 89.53 -36.27
C GLU A 174 -13.53 88.36 -36.83
N SER A 175 -14.38 88.59 -37.83
CA SER A 175 -15.16 87.52 -38.47
C SER A 175 -14.27 86.48 -39.17
N LEU A 176 -13.18 86.92 -39.80
CA LEU A 176 -12.20 86.04 -40.44
C LEU A 176 -11.44 85.22 -39.40
N GLU A 177 -10.97 85.86 -38.33
CA GLU A 177 -10.25 85.17 -37.27
C GLU A 177 -11.15 84.14 -36.56
N ALA A 178 -12.42 84.47 -36.32
CA ALA A 178 -13.40 83.52 -35.79
C ALA A 178 -13.61 82.32 -36.74
N ALA A 179 -13.76 82.56 -38.05
CA ALA A 179 -13.95 81.49 -39.03
C ALA A 179 -12.69 80.61 -39.22
N LYS A 180 -11.49 81.19 -39.15
CA LYS A 180 -10.22 80.42 -39.14
C LYS A 180 -10.11 79.53 -37.91
N ALA A 181 -10.42 80.07 -36.73
CA ALA A 181 -10.42 79.30 -35.49
C ALA A 181 -11.43 78.15 -35.56
N ALA A 182 -12.64 78.40 -36.04
CA ALA A 182 -13.67 77.38 -36.23
C ALA A 182 -13.21 76.27 -37.18
N PHE A 183 -12.65 76.63 -38.35
CA PHE A 183 -12.08 75.66 -39.29
C PHE A 183 -10.97 74.81 -38.65
N SER A 184 -10.03 75.43 -37.94
CA SER A 184 -8.95 74.71 -37.26
C SER A 184 -9.46 73.70 -36.24
N VAL A 185 -10.50 74.05 -35.47
CA VAL A 185 -11.10 73.14 -34.49
C VAL A 185 -11.75 71.94 -35.20
N ARG A 186 -12.53 72.18 -36.28
CA ARG A 186 -13.16 71.10 -37.05
C ARG A 186 -12.14 70.19 -37.73
N GLN A 187 -11.05 70.76 -38.22
CA GLN A 187 -9.97 69.99 -38.83
C GLN A 187 -9.29 69.08 -37.80
N GLN A 188 -8.99 69.59 -36.61
CA GLN A 188 -8.43 68.80 -35.50
C GLN A 188 -9.40 67.70 -35.02
N GLU A 189 -10.71 67.97 -35.00
CA GLU A 189 -11.73 66.96 -34.71
C GLU A 189 -11.70 65.81 -35.73
N LEU A 190 -11.56 66.11 -37.03
CA LEU A 190 -11.45 65.10 -38.08
C LEU A 190 -10.14 64.31 -37.96
N GLU A 191 -9.01 64.98 -37.77
CA GLU A 191 -7.70 64.33 -37.61
C GLU A 191 -7.69 63.37 -36.40
N LEU A 192 -8.33 63.72 -35.30
CA LEU A 192 -8.47 62.84 -34.13
C LEU A 192 -9.31 61.59 -34.44
N LEU A 193 -10.37 61.73 -35.23
CA LEU A 193 -11.20 60.60 -35.67
C LEU A 193 -10.45 59.71 -36.67
N GLU A 194 -9.67 60.28 -37.59
CA GLU A 194 -8.86 59.53 -38.54
C GLU A 194 -7.69 58.82 -37.87
N ALA A 195 -7.07 59.44 -36.85
CA ALA A 195 -6.07 58.80 -36.01
C ALA A 195 -6.65 57.60 -35.24
N GLY A 196 -7.97 57.59 -35.02
CA GLY A 196 -8.70 56.46 -34.44
C GLY A 196 -8.26 56.15 -33.01
N THR A 197 -8.10 54.87 -32.74
CA THR A 197 -7.82 54.34 -31.40
C THR A 197 -6.33 54.39 -31.10
N ARG A 198 -5.97 54.80 -29.88
CA ARG A 198 -4.57 54.94 -29.46
C ARG A 198 -3.85 53.58 -29.42
N GLU A 199 -2.57 53.55 -29.80
CA GLU A 199 -1.76 52.33 -29.76
C GLU A 199 -1.60 51.77 -28.35
N GLU A 200 -1.58 52.63 -27.31
CA GLU A 200 -1.55 52.21 -25.92
C GLU A 200 -2.81 51.43 -25.54
N GLU A 201 -3.97 51.89 -25.99
CA GLU A 201 -5.27 51.22 -25.73
C GLU A 201 -5.36 49.88 -26.45
N LEU A 202 -4.85 49.80 -27.68
CA LEU A 202 -4.76 48.55 -28.43
C LEU A 202 -3.80 47.56 -27.76
N ARG A 203 -2.64 48.02 -27.29
CA ARG A 203 -1.68 47.18 -26.55
C ARG A 203 -2.26 46.66 -25.24
N GLU A 204 -2.97 47.51 -24.51
CA GLU A 204 -3.65 47.11 -23.28
C GLU A 204 -4.73 46.06 -23.55
N ALA A 205 -5.57 46.28 -24.56
CA ALA A 205 -6.61 45.33 -24.94
C ALA A 205 -6.02 43.99 -25.44
N ALA A 206 -4.93 44.03 -26.21
CA ALA A 206 -4.22 42.83 -26.65
C ALA A 206 -3.60 42.06 -25.47
N ALA A 207 -2.99 42.75 -24.50
CA ALA A 207 -2.45 42.13 -23.30
C ALA A 207 -3.55 41.43 -22.47
N ARG A 208 -4.75 42.03 -22.36
CA ARG A 208 -5.90 41.42 -21.69
C ARG A 208 -6.40 40.15 -22.41
N VAL A 209 -6.40 40.15 -23.75
CA VAL A 209 -6.73 38.97 -24.55
C VAL A 209 -5.70 37.86 -24.32
N GLU A 210 -4.41 38.20 -24.34
CA GLU A 210 -3.33 37.26 -24.08
C GLU A 210 -3.47 36.64 -22.68
N GLU A 211 -3.66 37.45 -21.63
CA GLU A 211 -3.88 36.98 -20.25
C GLU A 211 -5.06 35.99 -20.18
N ALA A 212 -6.19 36.33 -20.80
CA ALA A 212 -7.36 35.46 -20.82
C ALA A 212 -7.12 34.16 -21.61
N SER A 213 -6.33 34.21 -22.68
CA SER A 213 -5.96 33.02 -23.46
C SER A 213 -5.07 32.07 -22.67
N GLN A 214 -4.11 32.62 -21.91
CA GLN A 214 -3.25 31.86 -21.01
C GLN A 214 -4.07 31.23 -19.88
N ALA A 215 -5.06 31.94 -19.34
CA ALA A 215 -5.97 31.37 -18.35
C ALA A 215 -6.77 30.17 -18.89
N VAL A 216 -7.28 30.25 -20.13
CA VAL A 216 -7.94 29.11 -20.79
C VAL A 216 -6.96 27.95 -21.01
N ALA A 217 -5.73 28.24 -21.47
CA ALA A 217 -4.72 27.22 -21.69
C ALA A 217 -4.33 26.49 -20.41
N LEU A 218 -4.18 27.21 -19.28
CA LEU A 218 -3.93 26.61 -17.97
C LEU A 218 -5.07 25.67 -17.55
N MET A 219 -6.33 26.05 -17.76
CA MET A 219 -7.47 25.18 -17.47
C MET A 219 -7.51 23.94 -18.37
N GLN A 220 -7.17 24.07 -19.66
CA GLN A 220 -7.12 22.94 -20.59
C GLN A 220 -5.98 21.96 -20.30
N ASN A 221 -4.83 22.49 -19.86
CA ASN A 221 -3.69 21.67 -19.45
C ASN A 221 -3.96 20.92 -18.13
N GLY A 222 -4.97 21.34 -17.37
CA GLY A 222 -5.38 20.72 -16.12
C GLY A 222 -4.40 20.96 -14.98
N TYR A 223 -4.42 20.05 -14.01
CA TYR A 223 -3.58 20.14 -12.82
C TYR A 223 -2.15 19.70 -13.09
N ARG A 224 -1.23 20.18 -12.25
CA ARG A 224 0.19 19.82 -12.38
C ARG A 224 0.39 18.35 -12.02
N ARG A 225 1.41 17.72 -12.61
CA ARG A 225 1.75 16.32 -12.32
C ARG A 225 2.04 16.11 -10.84
N GLU A 226 2.70 17.07 -10.21
CA GLU A 226 3.04 17.07 -8.79
C GLU A 226 1.79 17.05 -7.91
N GLU A 227 0.76 17.82 -8.27
CA GLU A 227 -0.53 17.87 -7.55
C GLU A 227 -1.29 16.54 -7.69
N ILE A 228 -1.32 15.97 -8.90
CA ILE A 228 -1.93 14.66 -9.14
C ILE A 228 -1.21 13.56 -8.34
N GLN A 229 0.13 13.59 -8.28
CA GLN A 229 0.90 12.63 -7.49
C GLN A 229 0.69 12.81 -5.99
N GLN A 230 0.56 14.04 -5.50
CA GLN A 230 0.23 14.31 -4.10
C GLN A 230 -1.14 13.74 -3.73
N ALA A 231 -2.16 13.98 -4.57
CA ALA A 231 -3.50 13.42 -4.36
C ALA A 231 -3.49 11.88 -4.43
N LYS A 232 -2.74 11.31 -5.38
CA LYS A 232 -2.54 9.85 -5.47
C LYS A 232 -1.93 9.28 -4.19
N ALA A 233 -0.86 9.92 -3.69
CA ALA A 233 -0.17 9.49 -2.48
C ALA A 233 -1.11 9.57 -1.26
N SER A 234 -1.96 10.60 -1.18
CA SER A 234 -2.97 10.70 -0.12
C SER A 234 -4.02 9.59 -0.20
N ARG A 235 -4.51 9.25 -1.40
CA ARG A 235 -5.41 8.10 -1.64
C ARG A 235 -4.74 6.78 -1.25
N ASP A 236 -3.49 6.58 -1.67
CA ASP A 236 -2.73 5.36 -1.38
C ASP A 236 -2.46 5.21 0.13
N ALA A 237 -2.19 6.30 0.84
CA ALA A 237 -2.04 6.30 2.29
C ALA A 237 -3.35 5.96 3.02
N ALA A 238 -4.48 6.54 2.60
CA ALA A 238 -5.80 6.20 3.16
C ALA A 238 -6.15 4.73 2.90
N LYS A 239 -5.83 4.22 1.71
CA LYS A 239 -6.02 2.80 1.38
C LYS A 239 -5.16 1.90 2.27
N ALA A 240 -3.89 2.25 2.47
CA ALA A 240 -3.01 1.50 3.36
C ALA A 240 -3.50 1.49 4.82
N ALA A 241 -4.11 2.59 5.28
CA ALA A 241 -4.75 2.64 6.60
C ALA A 241 -5.97 1.70 6.67
N LEU A 242 -6.83 1.68 5.64
CA LEU A 242 -7.95 0.74 5.54
C LEU A 242 -7.47 -0.73 5.49
N ASP A 243 -6.43 -1.02 4.73
CA ASP A 243 -5.85 -2.37 4.66
C ASP A 243 -5.25 -2.79 6.01
N ALA A 244 -4.70 -1.84 6.79
CA ALA A 244 -4.15 -2.12 8.11
C ALA A 244 -5.24 -2.47 9.14
N ILE A 245 -6.36 -1.75 9.15
CA ILE A 245 -7.49 -2.08 10.03
C ILE A 245 -8.16 -3.38 9.57
N GLY A 246 -8.31 -3.63 8.26
CA GLY A 246 -8.87 -4.88 7.75
C GLY A 246 -8.05 -6.11 8.18
N LYS A 247 -6.72 -5.97 8.26
CA LYS A 247 -5.86 -7.02 8.84
C LYS A 247 -6.11 -7.22 10.33
N GLN A 248 -6.34 -6.15 11.09
CA GLN A 248 -6.72 -6.27 12.51
C GLN A 248 -8.10 -6.91 12.68
N THR A 249 -9.07 -6.58 11.83
CA THR A 249 -10.40 -7.22 11.81
C THR A 249 -10.28 -8.71 11.47
N ALA A 250 -9.39 -9.10 10.54
CA ALA A 250 -9.15 -10.50 10.21
C ALA A 250 -8.59 -11.32 11.40
N GLU A 251 -7.81 -10.69 12.27
CA GLU A 251 -7.26 -11.30 13.49
C GLU A 251 -8.31 -11.53 14.60
N LEU A 252 -9.54 -11.02 14.43
CA LEU A 252 -10.67 -11.37 15.32
C LEU A 252 -11.16 -12.79 15.10
N VAL A 253 -10.86 -13.39 13.95
CA VAL A 253 -11.26 -14.76 13.62
C VAL A 253 -10.03 -15.65 13.63
N ILE A 254 -9.90 -16.45 14.68
CA ILE A 254 -8.78 -17.38 14.83
C ILE A 254 -9.08 -18.64 14.03
N LYS A 255 -8.25 -18.91 13.02
CA LYS A 255 -8.39 -20.06 12.12
C LYS A 255 -7.24 -21.04 12.32
N SER A 256 -7.49 -22.31 12.00
CA SER A 256 -6.43 -23.32 11.98
C SER A 256 -5.48 -23.11 10.80
N PRO A 257 -4.15 -23.06 10.99
CA PRO A 257 -3.19 -22.97 9.89
C PRO A 257 -2.95 -24.32 9.19
N ALA A 258 -3.12 -25.43 9.90
CA ALA A 258 -2.84 -26.79 9.42
C ALA A 258 -3.98 -27.76 9.78
N ASN A 259 -3.92 -28.97 9.25
CA ASN A 259 -4.82 -30.05 9.67
C ASN A 259 -4.31 -30.62 11.00
N GLY A 260 -5.17 -30.71 12.01
CA GLY A 260 -4.73 -31.13 13.34
C GLY A 260 -5.88 -31.48 14.27
N THR A 261 -5.53 -31.85 15.50
CA THR A 261 -6.50 -32.10 16.57
C THR A 261 -6.31 -31.07 17.66
N ILE A 262 -7.41 -30.55 18.21
CA ILE A 262 -7.35 -29.59 19.31
C ILE A 262 -6.94 -30.31 20.59
N GLU A 263 -5.77 -29.94 21.13
CA GLU A 263 -5.23 -30.53 22.35
C GLU A 263 -5.82 -29.87 23.60
N ALA A 264 -5.88 -28.54 23.60
CA ALA A 264 -6.40 -27.75 24.73
C ALA A 264 -7.11 -26.48 24.23
N LEU A 265 -8.28 -26.20 24.80
CA LEU A 265 -9.14 -25.07 24.51
C LEU A 265 -9.96 -24.70 25.76
N ASP A 266 -9.33 -23.94 26.65
CA ASP A 266 -9.93 -23.50 27.91
C ASP A 266 -10.61 -22.12 27.80
N LEU A 267 -11.46 -21.92 26.79
CA LEU A 267 -12.17 -20.65 26.60
C LEU A 267 -13.68 -20.84 26.49
N GLN A 268 -14.40 -19.94 27.15
CA GLN A 268 -15.86 -19.84 27.06
C GLN A 268 -16.30 -18.52 26.41
N PRO A 269 -17.46 -18.50 25.74
CA PRO A 269 -18.08 -17.25 25.29
C PRO A 269 -18.21 -16.25 26.46
N GLY A 270 -17.71 -15.04 26.25
CA GLY A 270 -17.67 -13.99 27.26
C GLY A 270 -16.30 -13.76 27.91
N ASP A 271 -15.37 -14.72 27.80
CA ASP A 271 -14.01 -14.59 28.32
C ASP A 271 -13.21 -13.50 27.60
N MET A 272 -12.22 -12.93 28.30
CA MET A 272 -11.38 -11.86 27.77
C MET A 272 -9.96 -12.36 27.49
N VAL A 273 -9.54 -12.27 26.24
CA VAL A 273 -8.25 -12.73 25.77
C VAL A 273 -7.31 -11.54 25.54
N PRO A 274 -6.12 -11.51 26.16
CA PRO A 274 -5.15 -10.46 25.90
C PRO A 274 -4.48 -10.65 24.51
N PRO A 275 -4.00 -9.56 23.88
CA PRO A 275 -3.30 -9.64 22.61
C PRO A 275 -2.07 -10.55 22.67
N ASN A 276 -1.84 -11.34 21.61
CA ASN A 276 -0.75 -12.31 21.45
C ASN A 276 -0.75 -13.47 22.47
N ALA A 277 -1.84 -13.65 23.23
CA ALA A 277 -1.97 -14.79 24.11
C ALA A 277 -2.29 -16.06 23.30
N PRO A 278 -1.62 -17.20 23.59
CA PRO A 278 -2.03 -18.48 23.04
C PRO A 278 -3.37 -18.88 23.66
N VAL A 279 -4.34 -19.19 22.80
CA VAL A 279 -5.70 -19.56 23.20
C VAL A 279 -6.10 -20.97 22.78
N VAL A 280 -5.50 -21.50 21.72
CA VAL A 280 -5.71 -22.89 21.28
C VAL A 280 -4.37 -23.58 21.13
N SER A 281 -4.24 -24.78 21.72
CA SER A 281 -3.16 -25.71 21.36
C SER A 281 -3.67 -26.65 20.26
N LEU A 282 -3.05 -26.59 19.09
CA LEU A 282 -3.34 -27.47 17.97
C LEU A 282 -2.19 -28.47 17.80
N LEU A 283 -2.52 -29.76 17.80
CA LEU A 283 -1.58 -30.81 17.52
C LEU A 283 -1.55 -31.09 16.01
N ASP A 284 -0.42 -30.81 15.36
CA ASP A 284 -0.24 -31.05 13.93
C ASP A 284 -0.20 -32.55 13.65
N ARG A 285 -1.05 -33.01 12.73
CA ARG A 285 -1.15 -34.42 12.33
C ARG A 285 -0.33 -34.77 11.09
N THR A 286 0.39 -33.81 10.53
CA THR A 286 1.14 -33.99 9.29
C THR A 286 2.61 -34.33 9.49
N GLN A 287 3.13 -34.19 10.71
CA GLN A 287 4.54 -34.47 11.02
C GLN A 287 4.68 -35.07 12.41
N PHE A 288 4.84 -36.39 12.48
CA PHE A 288 5.14 -37.08 13.73
C PHE A 288 6.62 -37.41 13.85
N TRP A 289 7.13 -37.32 15.08
CA TRP A 289 8.53 -37.62 15.36
C TRP A 289 8.69 -38.25 16.73
N ILE A 290 9.70 -39.09 16.88
CA ILE A 290 9.98 -39.78 18.13
C ILE A 290 11.11 -39.05 18.85
N ARG A 291 10.84 -38.68 20.09
CA ARG A 291 11.84 -38.21 21.04
C ARG A 291 12.37 -39.40 21.82
N ALA A 292 13.60 -39.79 21.59
CA ALA A 292 14.24 -40.87 22.35
C ALA A 292 15.54 -40.44 23.00
N TYR A 293 15.90 -41.14 24.06
CA TYR A 293 17.10 -40.90 24.84
C TYR A 293 18.02 -42.12 24.73
N VAL A 294 19.16 -41.95 24.08
CA VAL A 294 20.14 -43.00 23.87
C VAL A 294 21.34 -42.78 24.80
N PRO A 295 21.78 -43.79 25.58
CA PRO A 295 22.98 -43.70 26.39
C PRO A 295 24.24 -43.36 25.57
N GLN A 296 25.10 -42.47 26.09
CA GLN A 296 26.31 -42.01 25.36
C GLN A 296 27.36 -43.12 25.15
N ASN A 297 27.31 -44.20 25.92
CA ASN A 297 28.23 -45.33 25.83
C ASN A 297 27.94 -46.30 24.66
N GLN A 298 26.94 -46.01 23.83
CA GLN A 298 26.49 -46.84 22.70
C GLN A 298 27.14 -46.42 21.35
N PRO A 299 26.97 -47.20 20.26
CA PRO A 299 27.65 -47.01 18.97
C PRO A 299 27.43 -45.62 18.35
N ARG A 300 28.33 -45.20 17.44
CA ARG A 300 28.26 -43.91 16.75
C ARG A 300 27.01 -43.84 15.85
N LEU A 301 25.89 -43.38 16.40
CA LEU A 301 24.70 -43.03 15.64
C LEU A 301 25.03 -41.94 14.62
N GLN A 302 24.50 -42.08 13.40
CA GLN A 302 24.66 -41.10 12.33
C GLN A 302 23.31 -40.46 11.99
N ILE A 303 23.35 -39.17 11.63
CA ILE A 303 22.19 -38.47 11.07
C ILE A 303 21.90 -39.11 9.70
N GLY A 304 20.64 -39.43 9.43
CA GLY A 304 20.18 -40.11 8.21
C GLY A 304 20.11 -41.63 8.33
N GLN A 305 20.51 -42.22 9.46
CA GLN A 305 20.40 -43.66 9.69
C GLN A 305 18.93 -44.07 9.89
N SER A 306 18.50 -45.14 9.23
CA SER A 306 17.19 -45.76 9.43
C SER A 306 17.21 -46.68 10.66
N VAL A 307 16.18 -46.60 11.49
CA VAL A 307 16.04 -47.32 12.75
C VAL A 307 14.67 -48.01 12.78
N PRO A 308 14.64 -49.34 12.98
CA PRO A 308 13.39 -50.04 13.22
C PRO A 308 12.78 -49.64 14.57
N ILE A 309 11.51 -49.30 14.54
CA ILE A 309 10.68 -48.87 15.67
C ILE A 309 9.64 -49.96 15.93
N SER A 310 9.60 -50.43 17.16
CA SER A 310 8.55 -51.33 17.65
C SER A 310 7.66 -50.57 18.62
N ILE A 311 6.36 -50.83 18.57
CA ILE A 311 5.36 -50.14 19.39
C ILE A 311 4.57 -51.18 20.16
N ASP A 312 4.43 -50.99 21.46
CA ASP A 312 3.75 -51.97 22.33
C ASP A 312 2.29 -52.23 21.92
N GLY A 313 1.64 -51.24 21.29
CA GLY A 313 0.28 -51.36 20.76
C GLY A 313 0.16 -52.17 19.46
N TYR A 314 1.26 -52.40 18.75
CA TYR A 314 1.32 -53.15 17.49
C TYR A 314 2.53 -54.11 17.50
N PRO A 315 2.47 -55.21 18.27
CA PRO A 315 3.64 -56.09 18.49
C PRO A 315 4.12 -56.84 17.24
N ASP A 316 3.28 -56.97 16.22
CA ASP A 316 3.60 -57.69 14.98
C ASP A 316 4.07 -56.77 13.83
N GLU A 317 4.14 -55.46 14.06
CA GLU A 317 4.49 -54.47 13.05
C GLU A 317 5.79 -53.72 13.41
N VAL A 318 6.70 -53.64 12.45
CA VAL A 318 7.95 -52.88 12.58
C VAL A 318 7.87 -51.67 11.69
N PHE A 319 7.89 -50.50 12.31
CA PHE A 319 7.92 -49.21 11.64
C PHE A 319 9.37 -48.81 11.35
N VAL A 320 9.61 -48.02 10.31
CA VAL A 320 10.96 -47.54 9.99
C VAL A 320 10.99 -46.02 10.11
N GLY A 321 11.90 -45.50 10.94
CA GLY A 321 12.12 -44.07 11.10
C GLY A 321 13.55 -43.68 10.79
N THR A 322 13.77 -42.41 10.45
CA THR A 322 15.10 -41.89 10.10
C THR A 322 15.58 -40.89 11.15
N ILE A 323 16.82 -41.04 11.64
CA ILE A 323 17.41 -40.12 12.61
C ILE A 323 17.66 -38.77 11.93
N THR A 324 16.94 -37.72 12.33
CA THR A 324 17.08 -36.36 11.77
C THR A 324 17.94 -35.45 12.62
N PHE A 325 18.00 -35.69 13.94
CA PHE A 325 18.78 -34.87 14.86
C PHE A 325 19.38 -35.69 16.00
N ILE A 326 20.61 -35.37 16.37
CA ILE A 326 21.32 -35.93 17.52
C ILE A 326 21.83 -34.75 18.35
N ALA A 327 21.45 -34.69 19.63
CA ALA A 327 21.89 -33.64 20.54
C ALA A 327 23.41 -33.72 20.77
N ARG A 328 24.12 -32.59 20.59
CA ARG A 328 25.57 -32.50 20.79
C ARG A 328 26.01 -32.50 22.26
N HIS A 329 25.08 -32.22 23.17
CA HIS A 329 25.30 -32.22 24.61
C HIS A 329 24.39 -33.27 25.25
N ALA A 330 24.91 -34.00 26.25
CA ALA A 330 24.10 -34.91 27.03
C ALA A 330 23.07 -34.12 27.85
N GLU A 331 21.79 -34.47 27.72
CA GLU A 331 20.71 -33.91 28.53
C GLU A 331 20.54 -34.78 29.79
N PHE A 332 20.12 -34.14 30.88
CA PHE A 332 20.19 -34.71 32.21
C PHE A 332 18.85 -35.30 32.64
N THR A 333 18.81 -36.57 33.05
CA THR A 333 17.78 -37.02 34.01
C THR A 333 18.03 -36.30 35.34
N PRO A 334 17.01 -35.76 36.03
CA PRO A 334 17.14 -34.68 37.04
C PRO A 334 17.86 -35.02 38.37
N SER A 335 19.00 -35.71 38.38
CA SER A 335 19.78 -36.01 39.59
C SER A 335 21.26 -35.73 39.39
N ASN A 336 21.80 -34.74 40.10
CA ASN A 336 23.19 -34.28 39.96
C ASN A 336 24.19 -35.44 40.13
N VAL A 337 25.05 -35.59 39.13
CA VAL A 337 25.97 -36.71 38.95
C VAL A 337 27.36 -36.18 39.24
N GLN A 338 28.01 -36.69 40.28
CA GLN A 338 29.38 -36.32 40.65
C GLN A 338 30.36 -37.49 40.52
N THR A 339 29.87 -38.71 40.26
CA THR A 339 30.71 -39.91 40.19
C THR A 339 30.93 -40.44 38.75
N PRO A 340 32.04 -41.16 38.48
CA PRO A 340 32.32 -41.75 37.16
C PRO A 340 31.27 -42.78 36.70
N GLU A 341 30.65 -43.50 37.63
CA GLU A 341 29.61 -44.50 37.35
C GLU A 341 28.31 -43.85 36.91
N GLU A 342 27.97 -42.71 37.49
CA GLU A 342 26.81 -41.92 37.09
C GLU A 342 27.00 -41.24 35.72
N ARG A 343 28.26 -41.00 35.27
CA ARG A 343 28.54 -40.55 33.87
C ARG A 343 28.02 -41.56 32.84
N SER A 344 27.94 -42.85 33.18
CA SER A 344 27.36 -43.87 32.30
C SER A 344 25.85 -43.73 32.09
N LYS A 345 25.17 -42.89 32.89
CA LYS A 345 23.75 -42.56 32.77
C LYS A 345 23.49 -41.32 31.89
N GLN A 346 24.54 -40.75 31.29
CA GLN A 346 24.37 -39.64 30.35
C GLN A 346 23.63 -40.12 29.10
N VAL A 347 22.54 -39.44 28.78
CA VAL A 347 21.71 -39.72 27.61
C VAL A 347 21.81 -38.58 26.59
N CYS A 348 21.88 -38.96 25.32
CA CYS A 348 21.77 -38.05 24.20
C CYS A 348 20.36 -38.13 23.63
N ARG A 349 19.71 -36.98 23.49
CA ARG A 349 18.41 -36.91 22.83
C ARG A 349 18.58 -37.09 21.32
N ILE A 350 17.82 -38.02 20.74
CA ILE A 350 17.68 -38.17 19.29
C ILE A 350 16.27 -37.81 18.85
N LYS A 351 16.15 -37.21 17.67
CA LYS A 351 14.88 -37.01 16.95
C LYS A 351 14.85 -37.99 15.79
N VAL A 352 13.83 -38.83 15.75
CA VAL A 352 13.60 -39.77 14.64
C VAL A 352 12.31 -39.33 13.93
N ALA A 353 12.40 -39.01 12.64
CA ALA A 353 11.21 -38.73 11.83
C ALA A 353 10.58 -40.06 11.39
N LEU A 354 9.25 -40.12 11.44
CA LEU A 354 8.46 -41.24 10.92
C LEU A 354 8.21 -41.03 9.43
N ASN A 355 7.94 -42.12 8.69
CA ASN A 355 7.56 -42.05 7.29
C ASN A 355 6.04 -41.81 7.15
N ASP A 356 5.65 -41.05 6.11
CA ASP A 356 4.29 -40.51 5.90
C ASP A 356 3.13 -41.54 5.98
N ASP A 357 3.37 -42.80 5.58
CA ASP A 357 2.33 -43.85 5.56
C ASP A 357 1.96 -44.36 6.97
N ASP A 358 2.87 -44.24 7.94
CA ASP A 358 2.70 -44.77 9.29
C ASP A 358 2.07 -43.74 10.24
N GLU A 359 2.07 -42.47 9.84
CA GLU A 359 1.64 -41.36 10.68
C GLU A 359 0.17 -41.47 11.11
N GLN A 360 -0.73 -41.87 10.20
CA GLN A 360 -2.17 -41.94 10.51
C GLN A 360 -2.54 -42.97 11.58
N ARG A 361 -1.66 -43.94 11.87
CA ARG A 361 -1.90 -45.04 12.82
C ARG A 361 -1.32 -44.79 14.20
N LEU A 362 -0.38 -43.85 14.30
CA LEU A 362 0.33 -43.52 15.53
C LEU A 362 -0.32 -42.33 16.23
N ARG A 363 -0.37 -42.39 17.56
CA ARG A 363 -0.86 -41.27 18.38
C ARG A 363 0.29 -40.68 19.19
N PRO A 364 0.39 -39.35 19.29
CA PRO A 364 1.30 -38.70 20.21
C PRO A 364 1.07 -39.20 21.65
N GLY A 365 2.16 -39.44 22.37
CA GLY A 365 2.15 -40.03 23.70
C GLY A 365 2.35 -41.55 23.75
N MET A 366 2.35 -42.25 22.60
CA MET A 366 2.71 -43.67 22.56
C MET A 366 4.19 -43.88 22.90
N MET A 367 4.48 -44.88 23.73
CA MET A 367 5.83 -45.34 24.00
C MET A 367 6.28 -46.27 22.87
N VAL A 368 7.53 -46.10 22.44
CA VAL A 368 8.12 -46.87 21.35
C VAL A 368 9.51 -47.34 21.74
N ASP A 369 9.87 -48.54 21.34
CA ASP A 369 11.22 -49.08 21.48
C ASP A 369 11.93 -48.98 20.13
N LEU A 370 13.02 -48.21 20.11
CA LEU A 370 13.92 -48.06 18.98
C LEU A 370 15.01 -49.12 19.04
N TRP A 371 15.11 -49.95 18.01
CA TRP A 371 16.15 -50.97 17.90
C TRP A 371 17.36 -50.39 17.18
N LEU A 372 18.42 -50.10 17.93
CA LEU A 372 19.62 -49.42 17.43
C LEU A 372 20.63 -50.37 16.77
N ASP A 373 20.43 -51.68 16.95
CA ASP A 373 21.18 -52.71 16.25
C ASP A 373 20.44 -53.10 14.96
N GLN A 374 21.14 -52.96 13.83
CA GLN A 374 20.80 -53.42 12.47
C GLN A 374 19.96 -52.48 11.58
N LEU A 375 20.70 -51.72 10.75
CA LEU A 375 20.54 -51.69 9.28
C LEU A 375 21.76 -50.96 8.71
N GLY A 376 22.84 -51.72 8.55
CA GLY A 376 24.11 -51.25 8.02
C GLY A 376 24.82 -52.38 7.32
N ASP A 377 24.23 -52.84 6.21
CA ASP A 377 24.95 -53.38 5.06
C ASP A 377 23.92 -53.62 3.93
N GLU A 378 23.54 -52.56 3.22
CA GLU A 378 23.37 -52.68 1.78
C GLU A 378 24.72 -52.35 1.14
N LYS A 379 25.39 -53.39 0.65
CA LYS A 379 26.41 -53.30 -0.37
C LYS A 379 26.26 -54.41 -1.38
#